data_AF-A0A7J4NDY9-F1
#
_entry.id   AF-A0A7J4NDY9-F1
#
_cell.length_a   1.000
_cell.length_b   1.000
_cell.length_c   1.000
_cell.angle_alpha   90.00
_cell.angle_beta   90.00
_cell.angle_gamma   90.00
#
_symmetry.space_group_name_H-M   'P 1'
#
loop_
_entity.id
_entity.type
_entity.pdbx_description
1 polymer ?
#
loop_
_entity_poly.entity_id
_entity_poly.type
_entity_poly.pdbx_seq_one_letter_code
_entity_poly.pdbx_strand_id
1 'polypeptide(L)' 'MAPDANTGDGYVALSGTSMATPGAAGVAVLMFQANPDLSPFDIRNIMQETSTYRQCHYMLANEPCAEDAIPKNRQNNV' A
#
# COMPACT_ATOMS: atom_id res chain seq x y z
N MET A 1 16.43 16.93 6.31
CA MET A 1 17.83 16.47 6.37
C MET A 1 17.90 14.98 6.02
N ALA A 2 18.41 14.68 4.84
CA ALA A 2 18.85 13.34 4.50
C ALA A 2 20.34 13.23 4.88
N PRO A 3 20.70 12.64 6.04
CA PRO A 3 22.11 12.54 6.46
C PRO A 3 22.99 11.89 5.37
N ASP A 4 22.46 10.94 4.62
CA ASP A 4 23.17 10.25 3.54
C ASP A 4 23.37 11.11 2.27
N ALA A 5 22.62 12.20 2.10
CA ALA A 5 22.80 13.13 0.97
C ALA A 5 23.97 14.12 1.20
N ASN A 6 24.57 14.14 2.40
CA ASN A 6 25.55 15.14 2.81
C ASN A 6 25.09 16.60 2.57
N THR A 7 23.78 16.85 2.59
CA THR A 7 23.16 18.17 2.38
C THR A 7 21.92 18.34 3.26
N GLY A 8 21.59 19.58 3.63
CA GLY A 8 20.40 19.91 4.45
C GLY A 8 19.08 19.52 3.77
N ASP A 9 19.02 19.72 2.45
CA ASP A 9 17.80 19.66 1.63
C ASP A 9 17.90 18.64 0.47
N GLY A 10 18.83 17.68 0.57
CA GLY A 10 19.05 16.67 -0.46
C GLY A 10 18.00 15.55 -0.47
N TYR A 11 17.86 14.86 -1.61
CA TYR A 11 17.04 13.67 -1.77
C TYR A 11 17.91 12.42 -1.87
N VAL A 12 17.51 11.35 -1.19
CA VAL A 12 18.12 10.01 -1.32
C VAL A 12 17.06 8.98 -1.66
N ALA A 13 17.42 8.05 -2.54
CA ALA A 13 16.60 6.88 -2.80
C ALA A 13 16.91 5.82 -1.74
N LEU A 14 15.90 5.39 -1.00
CA LEU A 14 16.00 4.34 0.01
C LEU A 14 15.03 3.22 -0.36
N SER A 15 15.40 1.98 -0.05
CA SER A 15 14.58 0.79 -0.25
C SER A 15 14.35 0.09 1.09
N GLY A 16 13.12 -0.37 1.31
CA GLY A 16 12.74 -1.08 2.52
C GLY A 16 11.25 -0.95 2.83
N THR A 17 10.72 -1.87 3.64
CA THR A 17 9.33 -1.82 4.11
C THR A 17 9.04 -0.55 4.91
N SER A 18 10.03 -0.04 5.64
CA SER A 18 9.97 1.25 6.34
C SER A 18 9.65 2.44 5.43
N MET A 19 10.00 2.37 4.13
CA MET A 19 9.67 3.40 3.14
C MET A 19 8.27 3.20 2.53
N ALA A 20 7.72 1.98 2.59
CA ALA A 20 6.33 1.71 2.22
C ALA A 20 5.34 2.18 3.29
N THR A 21 5.70 2.05 4.57
CA THR A 21 4.87 2.48 5.72
C THR A 21 4.34 3.92 5.63
N PRO A 22 5.16 4.96 5.36
CA PRO A 22 4.65 6.32 5.22
C PRO A 22 3.71 6.50 4.03
N GLY A 23 3.88 5.72 2.95
CA GLY A 23 2.96 5.73 1.81
C GLY A 23 1.57 5.21 2.19
N ALA A 24 1.50 4.08 2.89
CA ALA A 24 0.24 3.53 3.39
C ALA A 24 -0.43 4.46 4.43
N ALA A 25 0.35 5.04 5.34
CA ALA A 25 -0.15 6.00 6.33
C ALA A 25 -0.73 7.26 5.66
N GLY A 26 -0.09 7.77 4.60
CA GLY A 26 -0.59 8.90 3.83
C GLY A 26 -1.95 8.63 3.19
N VAL A 27 -2.13 7.45 2.57
CA VAL A 27 -3.42 7.04 2.00
C VAL A 27 -4.50 6.93 3.09
N ALA A 28 -4.19 6.31 4.22
CA ALA A 28 -5.12 6.18 5.34
C ALA A 28 -5.59 7.55 5.86
N VAL A 29 -4.67 8.52 5.97
CA VAL A 29 -4.99 9.89 6.38
C VAL A 29 -5.86 10.61 5.34
N LEU A 30 -5.63 10.41 4.05
CA LEU A 30 -6.48 10.99 3.01
C LEU A 30 -7.90 10.40 3.03
N MET A 31 -8.02 9.09 3.28
CA MET A 31 -9.32 8.43 3.45
C MET A 31 -10.08 9.01 4.66
N PHE A 32 -9.40 9.21 5.78
CA PHE A 32 -9.98 9.83 6.96
C PHE A 32 -10.35 11.30 6.75
N GLN A 33 -9.54 12.06 6.01
CA GLN A 33 -9.88 13.44 5.63
C GLN A 33 -11.12 13.50 4.73
N ALA A 34 -11.30 12.54 3.83
CA ALA A 34 -12.47 12.47 2.96
C ALA A 34 -13.75 12.10 3.72
N ASN A 35 -13.63 11.26 4.75
CA ASN A 35 -14.74 10.90 5.63
C ASN A 35 -14.25 10.69 7.08
N PRO A 36 -14.46 11.67 7.98
CA PRO A 36 -13.99 11.60 9.36
C PRO A 36 -14.78 10.62 10.24
N ASP A 37 -15.90 10.08 9.75
CA ASP A 37 -16.69 9.08 10.48
C ASP A 37 -16.12 7.66 10.34
N LEU A 38 -15.12 7.45 9.48
CA LEU A 38 -14.47 6.15 9.29
C LEU A 38 -13.64 5.76 10.52
N SER A 39 -13.85 4.54 11.03
CA SER A 39 -12.97 4.00 12.06
C SER A 39 -11.64 3.52 11.47
N PRO A 40 -10.57 3.41 12.28
CA PRO A 40 -9.32 2.82 11.82
C PRO A 40 -9.47 1.40 11.25
N PHE A 41 -10.45 0.64 11.75
CA PHE A 41 -10.76 -0.70 11.24
C PHE A 41 -11.39 -0.64 9.85
N ASP A 42 -12.30 0.32 9.62
CA ASP A 42 -12.93 0.51 8.31
C ASP A 42 -11.89 0.92 7.27
N ILE A 43 -10.98 1.84 7.62
CA ILE A 43 -9.90 2.27 6.73
C ILE A 43 -9.03 1.07 6.32
N ARG A 44 -8.62 0.25 7.29
CA ARG A 44 -7.86 -0.98 7.01
C ARG A 44 -8.62 -1.90 6.06
N ASN A 45 -9.90 -2.14 6.34
CA ASN A 45 -10.71 -3.07 5.54
C ASN A 45 -10.90 -2.56 4.12
N ILE A 46 -11.21 -1.26 3.94
CA ILE A 46 -11.33 -0.64 2.63
C ILE A 46 -10.00 -0.75 1.87
N MET A 47 -8.87 -0.40 2.49
CA MET A 47 -7.56 -0.50 1.86
C MET A 47 -7.23 -1.93 1.41
N GLN A 48 -7.64 -2.94 2.17
CA GLN A 48 -7.45 -4.34 1.79
C GLN A 48 -8.37 -4.74 0.63
N GLU A 49 -9.66 -4.39 0.70
CA GLU A 49 -10.67 -4.75 -0.31
C GLU A 49 -10.46 -4.05 -1.65
N THR A 50 -9.94 -2.82 -1.66
CA THR A 50 -9.72 -2.04 -2.88
C THR A 50 -8.29 -2.10 -3.39
N SER A 51 -7.41 -2.89 -2.77
CA SER A 51 -6.03 -3.02 -3.22
C SER A 51 -5.97 -3.77 -4.56
N THR A 52 -5.16 -3.27 -5.49
CA THR A 52 -4.83 -4.03 -6.70
C THR A 52 -3.79 -5.09 -6.35
N TYR A 53 -4.06 -6.34 -6.70
CA TYR A 53 -3.04 -7.38 -6.59
C TYR A 53 -1.88 -7.09 -7.54
N ARG A 54 -0.67 -7.42 -7.12
CA ARG A 54 0.52 -7.25 -7.96
C ARG A 54 0.40 -8.19 -9.15
N GLN A 55 0.49 -7.66 -10.37
CA GLN A 55 0.58 -8.49 -11.58
C GLN A 55 1.70 -9.53 -11.41
N CYS A 56 1.36 -10.80 -11.59
CA CYS A 56 2.32 -11.88 -11.56
C CYS A 56 3.04 -11.86 -12.90
N HIS A 57 4.25 -11.33 -12.90
CA HIS A 57 5.17 -11.63 -13.99
C HIS A 57 5.64 -13.09 -13.83
N TYR A 58 4.80 -14.05 -14.20
CA TYR A 58 5.28 -15.41 -14.45
C TYR A 58 5.97 -15.41 -15.81
N MET A 59 7.27 -15.70 -15.83
CA MET A 59 8.05 -15.93 -17.05
C MET A 59 8.01 -14.76 -18.09
N LEU A 60 8.11 -13.51 -17.64
CA LEU A 60 8.14 -12.30 -18.51
C LEU A 60 6.87 -11.99 -19.32
N ALA A 61 5.78 -12.73 -19.17
CA ALA A 61 4.51 -12.38 -19.79
C ALA A 61 3.68 -11.48 -18.84
N ASN A 62 3.08 -10.42 -19.36
CA ASN A 62 2.12 -9.56 -18.63
C ASN A 62 0.77 -10.28 -18.50
N GLU A 63 0.78 -11.48 -17.94
CA GLU A 63 -0.42 -12.29 -17.73
C GLU A 63 -1.02 -12.01 -16.34
N PRO A 64 -2.35 -11.98 -16.21
CA PRO A 64 -3.00 -11.90 -14.91
C PRO A 64 -2.60 -13.12 -14.07
N CYS A 65 -2.37 -12.92 -12.77
CA CYS A 65 -2.12 -14.04 -11.86
C CYS A 65 -3.33 -14.99 -11.89
N ALA A 66 -3.11 -16.31 -11.81
CA ALA A 66 -4.21 -17.25 -11.58
C ALA A 66 -4.97 -16.90 -10.29
N GLU A 67 -4.26 -16.34 -9.30
CA GLU A 67 -4.78 -15.89 -8.02
C GLU A 67 -5.70 -14.66 -8.09
N ASP A 68 -5.67 -13.89 -9.19
CA ASP A 68 -6.58 -12.75 -9.42
C ASP A 68 -7.98 -13.20 -9.83
N ALA A 69 -8.09 -14.37 -10.45
CA ALA A 69 -9.37 -14.96 -10.85
C ALA A 69 -10.07 -15.73 -9.72
N ILE A 70 -9.41 -15.89 -8.56
CA ILE A 70 -9.97 -16.57 -7.40
C ILE A 70 -10.65 -15.52 -6.52
N PRO A 71 -11.98 -15.61 -6.27
CA PRO A 71 -12.63 -14.77 -5.29
C PRO A 71 -12.03 -15.07 -3.92
N LYS A 72 -11.18 -14.19 -3.42
CA LYS A 72 -10.58 -14.35 -2.10
C LYS A 72 -11.60 -13.94 -1.05
N ASN A 73 -11.76 -14.78 -0.03
CA ASN A 73 -12.55 -14.46 1.13
C ASN A 73 -12.06 -13.15 1.74
N ARG A 74 -13.01 -12.32 2.22
CA ARG A 74 -12.66 -11.15 3.03
C ARG A 74 -11.69 -11.61 4.12
N GLN A 75 -10.53 -10.97 4.22
CA GLN A 75 -9.52 -11.25 5.25
C GLN A 75 -9.96 -10.69 6.62
N ASN A 76 -11.27 -10.66 6.88
CA ASN A 76 -11.87 -10.25 8.13
C ASN A 76 -12.10 -11.48 9.02
N ASN A 77 -11.02 -12.21 9.31
CA ASN A 77 -11.01 -13.15 10.43
C ASN A 77 -10.76 -12.34 11.71
N VAL A 78 -11.86 -11.90 12.34
CA VAL A 78 -11.87 -11.67 13.79
C VAL A 78 -11.65 -12.99 14.53
#